data_AF-A0A815ISJ8-F1
#
_entry.id   AF-A0A815ISJ8-F1
#
_cell.length_a   1.000
_cell.length_b   1.000
_cell.length_c   1.000
_cell.angle_alpha   90.00
_cell.angle_beta   90.00
_cell.angle_gamma   90.00
#
_symmetry.space_group_name_H-M   'P 1'
#
loop_
_entity.id
_entity.type
_entity.pdbx_description
1 polymer ?
#
loop_
_entity_poly.entity_id
_entity_poly.type
_entity_poly.pdbx_seq_one_letter_code
_entity_poly.pdbx_strand_id
1 'polypeptide(L)'
;MTGISPDLIKDAEIHQKLNEKQLSFDELFHRVDKNNDGTVDVDELIELLEKFGVEKSPKRRIAIAHRIINQGAGSSDASSLSFQQFADYVLKQEKKLSLVFRKVDASHQGKFDAEDLAFYFKKLGINLDLAEAKKLVEKMDQDNSLQISFDEWRSFFMTNPAILESVTNDPREMLRYWRSASYLDLGDSSYGASTDAISEGGKWWRNLVAGGVAGAVSRTATAPFDRLKIIMQYLGSRHRLSVISGYRYLVKEGGIRSLWRGNSVNVLKIIPETALRFAFYEETKKVLQKIQNKESDTETTISERFISGAVAGFISQTAIYPLDVLIIFCFYNYISVVFRVEGPKAFWRGYVLNQIGIVPYAGFDLACYETFKRLYITKHNNQEPPIYVVLGCGAISSFTGQLVTYPIALIRTRRQGQIVPLPNMDQSKAHPLLPPT
;
A
#
# COMPACT_ATOMS: atom_id res chain seq x y z
N MET A 1 -48.58 -23.65 -39.22
CA MET A 1 -47.43 -23.14 -38.44
C MET A 1 -47.57 -21.63 -38.39
N THR A 2 -48.19 -21.13 -37.33
CA THR A 2 -48.50 -19.71 -37.13
C THR A 2 -47.22 -18.95 -36.78
N GLY A 3 -46.72 -18.15 -37.70
CA GLY A 3 -45.59 -17.25 -37.47
C GLY A 3 -46.01 -16.16 -36.48
N ILE A 4 -45.29 -16.08 -35.35
CA ILE A 4 -45.45 -15.00 -34.37
C ILE A 4 -45.03 -13.69 -35.05
N SER A 5 -45.87 -12.66 -34.96
CA SER A 5 -45.62 -11.35 -35.59
C SER A 5 -44.31 -10.73 -35.05
N PRO A 6 -43.44 -10.16 -35.90
CA PRO A 6 -42.20 -9.49 -35.48
C PRO A 6 -42.41 -8.39 -34.44
N ASP A 7 -43.57 -7.75 -34.43
CA ASP A 7 -43.91 -6.70 -33.45
C ASP A 7 -44.17 -7.28 -32.05
N LEU A 8 -44.75 -8.48 -31.96
CA LEU A 8 -44.94 -9.20 -30.70
C LEU A 8 -43.60 -9.65 -30.08
N ILE A 9 -42.58 -9.92 -30.91
CA ILE A 9 -41.24 -10.29 -30.45
C ILE A 9 -40.51 -9.04 -29.89
N LYS A 10 -40.63 -7.89 -30.57
CA LYS A 10 -40.07 -6.62 -30.08
C LYS A 10 -40.72 -6.16 -28.79
N ASP A 11 -42.05 -6.26 -28.68
CA ASP A 11 -42.76 -5.89 -27.46
C ASP A 11 -42.38 -6.83 -26.29
N ALA A 12 -42.23 -8.13 -26.56
CA ALA A 12 -41.75 -9.10 -25.57
C ALA A 12 -40.30 -8.83 -25.11
N GLU A 13 -39.39 -8.49 -26.03
CA GLU A 13 -38.00 -8.10 -25.69
C GLU A 13 -37.93 -6.81 -24.87
N ILE A 14 -38.78 -5.82 -25.19
CA ILE A 14 -38.89 -4.57 -24.44
C ILE A 14 -39.41 -4.84 -23.03
N HIS A 15 -40.48 -5.63 -22.90
CA HIS A 15 -41.04 -6.02 -21.60
C HIS A 15 -40.06 -6.85 -20.76
N GLN A 16 -39.30 -7.75 -21.39
CA GLN A 16 -38.26 -8.52 -20.71
C GLN A 16 -37.12 -7.63 -20.20
N LYS A 17 -36.62 -6.69 -21.02
CA LYS A 17 -35.59 -5.72 -20.59
C LYS A 17 -36.09 -4.78 -19.50
N LEU A 18 -37.37 -4.42 -19.50
CA LEU A 18 -37.99 -3.62 -18.43
C LEU A 18 -38.07 -4.42 -17.11
N ASN A 19 -38.45 -5.70 -17.18
CA ASN A 19 -38.49 -6.58 -16.02
C ASN A 19 -37.09 -6.89 -15.45
N GLU A 20 -36.09 -7.12 -16.30
CA GLU A 20 -34.69 -7.31 -15.87
C GLU A 20 -34.12 -6.05 -15.21
N LYS A 21 -34.48 -4.86 -15.70
CA LYS A 21 -34.14 -3.59 -15.04
C LYS A 21 -34.82 -3.41 -13.69
N GLN A 22 -36.09 -3.80 -13.56
CA GLN A 22 -36.82 -3.74 -12.29
C GLN A 22 -36.24 -4.70 -11.25
N LEU A 23 -35.87 -5.93 -11.63
CA LEU A 23 -35.17 -6.89 -10.76
C LEU A 23 -33.81 -6.34 -10.28
N SER A 24 -33.04 -5.68 -11.16
CA SER A 24 -31.77 -5.06 -10.79
C SER A 24 -31.93 -3.89 -9.80
N PHE A 25 -33.04 -3.14 -9.87
CA PHE A 25 -33.31 -2.03 -8.95
C PHE A 25 -33.81 -2.53 -7.59
N ASP A 26 -34.54 -3.64 -7.55
CA ASP A 26 -34.97 -4.32 -6.34
C ASP A 26 -33.76 -4.83 -5.53
N GLU A 27 -32.80 -5.48 -6.20
CA GLU A 27 -31.54 -5.91 -5.58
C GLU A 27 -30.70 -4.74 -5.06
N LEU A 28 -30.66 -3.63 -5.81
CA LEU A 28 -29.95 -2.42 -5.37
C LEU A 28 -30.65 -1.75 -4.19
N PHE A 29 -31.98 -1.73 -4.18
CA PHE A 29 -32.76 -1.18 -3.09
C PHE A 29 -32.54 -1.98 -1.80
N HIS A 30 -32.66 -3.31 -1.85
CA HIS A 30 -32.39 -4.19 -0.70
C HIS A 30 -30.93 -4.16 -0.20
N ARG A 31 -29.97 -3.72 -1.03
CA ARG A 31 -28.59 -3.49 -0.60
C ARG A 31 -28.42 -2.19 0.18
N VAL A 32 -29.30 -1.22 -0.03
CA VAL A 32 -29.25 0.11 0.59
C VAL A 32 -30.16 0.15 1.82
N ASP A 33 -31.38 -0.36 1.70
CA ASP A 33 -32.37 -0.56 2.78
C ASP A 33 -31.93 -1.75 3.65
N LYS A 34 -31.18 -1.47 4.71
CA LYS A 34 -30.63 -2.50 5.61
C LYS A 34 -31.62 -2.88 6.68
N ASN A 35 -32.43 -1.93 7.12
CA ASN A 35 -33.40 -2.16 8.18
C ASN A 35 -34.67 -2.85 7.65
N ASN A 36 -34.78 -3.04 6.32
CA ASN A 36 -35.91 -3.60 5.58
C ASN A 36 -37.23 -2.90 5.89
N ASP A 37 -37.19 -1.58 6.10
CA ASP A 37 -38.37 -0.78 6.40
C ASP A 37 -39.11 -0.32 5.13
N GLY A 38 -38.57 -0.62 3.95
CA GLY A 38 -39.15 -0.26 2.66
C GLY A 38 -38.88 1.20 2.24
N THR A 39 -37.99 1.89 2.97
CA THR A 39 -37.49 3.22 2.66
C THR A 39 -35.97 3.28 2.78
N VAL A 40 -35.36 4.29 2.14
CA VAL A 40 -33.92 4.55 2.22
C VAL A 40 -33.67 5.86 2.96
N ASP A 41 -33.03 5.76 4.11
CA ASP A 41 -32.77 6.88 5.01
C ASP A 41 -31.39 7.53 4.84
N VAL A 42 -31.23 8.73 5.41
CA VAL A 42 -29.94 9.45 5.43
C VAL A 42 -28.84 8.59 6.05
N ASP A 43 -29.16 7.91 7.16
CA ASP A 43 -28.19 7.12 7.92
C ASP A 43 -27.74 5.88 7.15
N GLU A 44 -28.65 5.22 6.43
CA GLU A 44 -28.33 4.06 5.59
C GLU A 44 -27.44 4.47 4.41
N LEU A 45 -27.72 5.63 3.80
CA LEU A 45 -26.84 6.19 2.77
C LEU A 45 -25.48 6.59 3.34
N ILE A 46 -25.40 7.16 4.55
CA ILE A 46 -24.12 7.48 5.19
C ILE A 46 -23.31 6.22 5.45
N GLU A 47 -23.94 5.15 5.94
CA GLU A 47 -23.27 3.88 6.21
C GLU A 47 -22.79 3.24 4.91
N LEU A 48 -23.56 3.35 3.83
CA LEU A 48 -23.15 2.93 2.50
C LEU A 48 -21.96 3.77 1.99
N LEU A 49 -22.02 5.10 2.11
CA LEU A 49 -20.91 6.00 1.77
C LEU A 49 -19.65 5.72 2.58
N GLU A 50 -19.80 5.32 3.83
CA GLU A 50 -18.71 4.91 4.73
C GLU A 50 -18.09 3.59 4.29
N LYS A 51 -18.92 2.58 4.00
CA LYS A 51 -18.48 1.26 3.53
C LYS A 51 -17.67 1.34 2.23
N PHE A 52 -18.08 2.21 1.30
CA PHE A 52 -17.42 2.34 0.00
C PHE A 52 -16.27 3.36 -0.03
N GLY A 53 -15.93 3.98 1.10
CA GLY A 53 -14.76 4.86 1.23
C GLY A 53 -14.78 6.10 0.31
N VAL A 54 -15.96 6.49 -0.18
CA VAL A 54 -16.09 7.54 -1.22
C VAL A 54 -15.73 8.93 -0.69
N GLU A 55 -15.95 9.17 0.61
CA GLU A 55 -15.64 10.46 1.23
C GLU A 55 -15.23 10.28 2.69
N LYS A 56 -13.99 10.67 3.01
CA LYS A 56 -13.41 10.54 4.37
C LYS A 56 -13.96 11.58 5.34
N SER A 57 -14.53 12.67 4.83
CA SER A 57 -15.11 13.73 5.66
C SER A 57 -16.55 13.40 6.07
N PRO A 58 -16.85 13.24 7.38
CA PRO A 58 -18.20 12.98 7.86
C PRO A 58 -19.20 14.05 7.40
N LYS A 59 -18.77 15.32 7.36
CA LYS A 59 -19.62 16.45 6.94
C LYS A 59 -20.06 16.35 5.47
N ARG A 60 -19.18 15.86 4.60
CA ARG A 60 -19.44 15.77 3.16
C ARG A 60 -20.23 14.50 2.83
N ARG A 61 -20.05 13.40 3.58
CA ARG A 61 -20.94 12.23 3.52
C ARG A 61 -22.39 12.60 3.84
N ILE A 62 -22.62 13.32 4.94
CA ILE A 62 -23.95 13.81 5.34
C ILE A 62 -24.55 14.70 4.22
N ALA A 63 -23.76 15.63 3.67
CA ALA A 63 -24.22 16.51 2.59
C ALA A 63 -24.60 15.75 1.30
N ILE A 64 -23.88 14.68 0.96
CA ILE A 64 -24.19 13.82 -0.19
C ILE A 64 -25.47 13.02 0.07
N ALA A 65 -25.60 12.39 1.24
CA ALA A 65 -26.79 11.62 1.62
C ALA A 65 -28.06 12.49 1.56
N HIS A 66 -28.04 13.68 2.19
CA HIS A 66 -29.18 14.61 2.10
C HIS A 66 -29.48 15.06 0.66
N ARG A 67 -28.46 15.24 -0.17
CA ARG A 67 -28.68 15.63 -1.57
C ARG A 67 -29.31 14.51 -2.38
N ILE A 68 -28.92 13.26 -2.16
CA ILE A 68 -29.50 12.09 -2.81
C ILE A 68 -31.00 12.03 -2.47
N ILE A 69 -31.34 12.14 -1.18
CA ILE A 69 -32.73 12.10 -0.71
C ILE A 69 -33.53 13.28 -1.25
N ASN A 70 -33.02 14.50 -1.14
CA ASN A 70 -33.73 15.68 -1.64
C ASN A 70 -33.94 15.63 -3.16
N GLN A 71 -32.98 15.11 -3.93
CA GLN A 71 -33.12 14.95 -5.37
C GLN A 71 -34.07 13.81 -5.77
N GLY A 72 -34.11 12.72 -5.00
CA GLY A 72 -35.01 11.59 -5.26
C GLY A 72 -36.45 11.88 -4.86
N ALA A 73 -36.67 12.53 -3.72
CA ALA A 73 -38.00 12.89 -3.22
C ALA A 73 -38.59 14.11 -3.94
N GLY A 74 -37.75 14.95 -4.55
CA GLY A 74 -38.18 16.19 -5.20
C GLY A 74 -38.58 17.30 -4.22
N SER A 75 -38.27 17.15 -2.94
CA SER A 75 -38.51 18.13 -1.87
C SER A 75 -37.23 18.39 -1.07
N SER A 76 -37.09 19.61 -0.55
CA SER A 76 -35.90 20.03 0.20
C SER A 76 -35.86 19.53 1.65
N ASP A 77 -36.97 18.99 2.17
CA ASP A 77 -37.15 18.54 3.55
C ASP A 77 -37.42 17.04 3.67
N ALA A 78 -37.10 16.25 2.63
CA ALA A 78 -37.29 14.81 2.68
C ALA A 78 -36.28 14.14 3.61
N SER A 79 -36.78 13.28 4.50
CA SER A 79 -35.96 12.46 5.41
C SER A 79 -35.62 11.09 4.84
N SER A 80 -36.46 10.56 3.93
CA SER A 80 -36.35 9.20 3.40
C SER A 80 -36.82 9.10 1.94
N LEU A 81 -36.44 8.03 1.25
CA LEU A 81 -36.87 7.69 -0.11
C LEU A 81 -37.66 6.39 -0.14
N SER A 82 -38.88 6.41 -0.69
CA SER A 82 -39.59 5.17 -1.02
C SER A 82 -38.93 4.44 -2.20
N PHE A 83 -39.19 3.13 -2.34
CA PHE A 83 -38.72 2.34 -3.50
C PHE A 83 -38.97 3.01 -4.85
N GLN A 84 -40.17 3.54 -5.07
CA GLN A 84 -40.54 4.16 -6.34
C GLN A 84 -39.73 5.45 -6.60
N GLN A 85 -39.52 6.27 -5.58
CA GLN A 85 -38.70 7.47 -5.68
C GLN A 85 -37.21 7.14 -5.86
N PHE A 86 -36.73 6.09 -5.21
CA PHE A 86 -35.37 5.60 -5.37
C PHE A 86 -35.14 5.05 -6.79
N ALA A 87 -36.06 4.24 -7.31
CA ALA A 87 -36.00 3.72 -8.67
C ALA A 87 -36.01 4.86 -9.71
N ASP A 88 -36.87 5.86 -9.55
CA ASP A 88 -36.92 7.05 -10.40
C ASP A 88 -35.61 7.86 -10.33
N TYR A 89 -35.03 7.99 -9.14
CA TYR A 89 -33.73 8.62 -8.94
C TYR A 89 -32.62 7.87 -9.69
N VAL A 90 -32.52 6.56 -9.51
CA VAL A 90 -31.51 5.71 -10.16
C VAL A 90 -31.65 5.76 -11.68
N LEU A 91 -32.88 5.70 -12.20
CA LEU A 91 -33.16 5.86 -13.63
C LEU A 91 -32.72 7.23 -14.17
N LYS A 92 -32.92 8.29 -13.40
CA LYS A 92 -32.46 9.65 -13.75
C LYS A 92 -30.93 9.72 -13.78
N GLN A 93 -30.25 9.06 -12.85
CA GLN A 93 -28.79 9.00 -12.84
C GLN A 93 -28.23 8.13 -13.97
N GLU A 94 -28.87 7.00 -14.31
CA GLU A 94 -28.50 6.17 -15.46
C GLU A 94 -28.56 6.97 -16.77
N LYS A 95 -29.60 7.80 -16.94
CA LYS A 95 -29.71 8.72 -18.09
C LYS A 95 -28.53 9.71 -18.12
N LYS A 96 -28.15 10.33 -16.99
CA LYS A 96 -26.98 11.21 -16.94
C LYS A 96 -25.68 10.46 -17.22
N LEU A 97 -25.55 9.25 -16.70
CA LEU A 97 -24.38 8.39 -16.91
C LEU A 97 -24.21 8.04 -18.40
N SER A 98 -25.32 7.79 -19.11
CA SER A 98 -25.31 7.58 -20.57
C SER A 98 -24.85 8.82 -21.34
N LEU A 99 -25.14 10.03 -20.85
CA LEU A 99 -24.63 11.27 -21.44
C LEU A 99 -23.13 11.45 -21.23
N VAL A 100 -22.60 11.04 -20.07
CA VAL A 100 -21.16 11.04 -19.82
C VAL A 100 -20.47 10.03 -20.73
N PHE A 101 -21.01 8.80 -20.83
CA PHE A 101 -20.50 7.77 -21.74
C PHE A 101 -20.39 8.27 -23.18
N ARG A 102 -21.45 8.89 -23.72
CA ARG A 102 -21.45 9.47 -25.08
C ARG A 102 -20.44 10.60 -25.28
N LYS A 103 -20.02 11.28 -24.21
CA LYS A 103 -18.97 12.31 -24.29
C LYS A 103 -17.57 11.70 -24.29
N VAL A 104 -17.40 10.52 -23.69
CA VAL A 104 -16.16 9.75 -23.71
C VAL A 104 -16.01 9.04 -25.05
N ASP A 105 -17.06 8.35 -25.51
CA ASP A 105 -17.14 7.75 -26.85
C ASP A 105 -17.41 8.82 -27.93
N ALA A 106 -16.37 9.61 -28.24
CA ALA A 106 -16.40 10.58 -29.33
C ALA A 106 -16.51 9.92 -30.71
N SER A 107 -16.20 8.63 -30.82
CA SER A 107 -16.23 7.84 -32.05
C SER A 107 -17.64 7.37 -32.44
N HIS A 108 -18.59 7.41 -31.50
CA HIS A 108 -19.96 6.93 -31.63
C HIS A 108 -20.06 5.44 -32.00
N GLN A 109 -19.08 4.64 -31.61
CA GLN A 109 -19.07 3.19 -31.86
C GLN A 109 -19.85 2.40 -30.81
N GLY A 110 -20.33 3.05 -29.74
CA GLY A 110 -21.02 2.40 -28.64
C GLY A 110 -20.08 1.69 -27.66
N LYS A 111 -18.77 1.84 -27.86
CA LYS A 111 -17.68 1.35 -27.01
C LYS A 111 -16.56 2.39 -27.01
N PHE A 112 -15.79 2.47 -25.94
CA PHE A 112 -14.62 3.35 -25.87
C PHE A 112 -13.39 2.61 -25.33
N ASP A 113 -12.19 3.05 -25.70
CA ASP A 113 -10.93 2.47 -25.25
C ASP A 113 -10.13 3.41 -24.31
N ALA A 114 -8.90 3.00 -23.97
CA ALA A 114 -8.02 3.78 -23.10
C ALA A 114 -7.56 5.11 -23.73
N GLU A 115 -7.48 5.18 -25.05
CA GLU A 115 -7.09 6.40 -25.78
C GLU A 115 -8.23 7.41 -25.76
N ASP A 116 -9.47 6.96 -25.99
CA ASP A 116 -10.69 7.76 -25.89
C ASP A 116 -10.84 8.36 -24.48
N LEU A 117 -10.64 7.53 -23.44
CA LEU A 117 -10.71 7.96 -22.05
C LEU A 117 -9.63 9.01 -21.73
N ALA A 118 -8.39 8.76 -22.15
CA ALA A 118 -7.29 9.71 -21.95
C ALA A 118 -7.55 11.05 -22.69
N PHE A 119 -8.08 10.99 -23.90
CA PHE A 119 -8.43 12.16 -24.70
C PHE A 119 -9.56 12.98 -24.05
N TYR A 120 -10.61 12.31 -23.56
CA TYR A 120 -11.70 12.94 -22.86
C TYR A 120 -11.21 13.75 -21.65
N PHE A 121 -10.34 13.16 -20.83
CA PHE A 121 -9.79 13.84 -19.66
C PHE A 121 -8.81 14.96 -20.03
N LYS A 122 -8.01 14.78 -21.09
CA LYS A 122 -7.16 15.83 -21.63
C LYS A 122 -7.98 17.05 -22.05
N LYS A 123 -9.15 16.85 -22.66
CA LYS A 123 -10.11 17.92 -23.01
C LYS A 123 -10.68 18.63 -21.78
N LEU A 124 -10.81 17.94 -20.65
CA LEU A 124 -11.23 18.52 -19.37
C LEU A 124 -10.11 19.26 -18.62
N GLY A 125 -8.90 19.32 -19.20
CA GLY A 125 -7.72 19.96 -18.61
C GLY A 125 -6.97 19.06 -17.61
N ILE A 126 -7.22 17.74 -17.62
CA ILE A 126 -6.55 16.78 -16.76
C ILE A 126 -5.64 15.90 -17.62
N ASN A 127 -4.35 15.87 -17.32
CA ASN A 127 -3.42 14.97 -17.99
C ASN A 127 -3.57 13.56 -17.38
N LEU A 128 -4.15 12.65 -18.14
CA LEU A 128 -4.25 11.23 -17.83
C LEU A 128 -3.28 10.49 -18.73
N ASP A 129 -2.26 9.84 -18.16
CA ASP A 129 -1.31 9.06 -18.94
C ASP A 129 -2.00 7.81 -19.53
N LEU A 130 -1.56 7.38 -20.71
CA LEU A 130 -2.17 6.24 -21.41
C LEU A 130 -2.07 4.95 -20.59
N ALA A 131 -0.97 4.78 -19.84
CA ALA A 131 -0.80 3.67 -18.92
C ALA A 131 -1.76 3.73 -17.72
N GLU A 132 -2.12 4.92 -17.25
CA GLU A 132 -3.12 5.11 -16.20
C GLU A 132 -4.52 4.82 -16.75
N ALA A 133 -4.86 5.36 -17.94
CA ALA A 133 -6.11 5.09 -18.62
C ALA A 133 -6.33 3.59 -18.92
N LYS A 134 -5.29 2.88 -19.37
CA LYS A 134 -5.38 1.45 -19.65
C LYS A 134 -5.71 0.63 -18.40
N LYS A 135 -5.11 0.96 -17.25
CA LYS A 135 -5.45 0.33 -15.97
C LYS A 135 -6.90 0.60 -15.54
N LEU A 136 -7.44 1.76 -15.90
CA LEU A 136 -8.84 2.10 -15.60
C LEU A 136 -9.78 1.26 -16.46
N VAL A 137 -9.50 1.15 -17.76
CA VAL A 137 -10.26 0.30 -18.68
C VAL A 137 -10.19 -1.16 -18.22
N GLU A 138 -9.00 -1.70 -17.92
CA GLU A 138 -8.83 -3.08 -17.43
C GLU A 138 -9.62 -3.40 -16.14
N LYS A 139 -9.93 -2.40 -15.30
CA LYS A 139 -10.75 -2.59 -14.08
C LYS A 139 -12.25 -2.58 -14.35
N MET A 140 -12.67 -1.95 -15.44
CA MET A 140 -14.09 -1.84 -15.82
C MET A 140 -14.51 -2.94 -16.81
N ASP A 141 -13.54 -3.41 -17.59
CA ASP A 141 -13.67 -4.46 -18.59
C ASP A 141 -13.95 -5.81 -17.94
N GLN A 142 -15.14 -6.36 -18.19
CA GLN A 142 -15.56 -7.66 -17.65
C GLN A 142 -15.31 -8.79 -18.64
N ASP A 143 -15.35 -8.49 -19.94
CA ASP A 143 -15.21 -9.46 -21.02
C ASP A 143 -13.76 -9.58 -21.55
N ASN A 144 -12.83 -8.80 -21.02
CA ASN A 144 -11.42 -8.69 -21.43
C ASN A 144 -11.25 -8.22 -22.88
N SER A 145 -12.22 -7.49 -23.43
CA SER A 145 -12.14 -6.96 -24.79
C SER A 145 -11.26 -5.72 -24.92
N LEU A 146 -10.84 -5.12 -23.81
CA LEU A 146 -10.16 -3.82 -23.69
C LEU A 146 -10.95 -2.66 -24.29
N GLN A 147 -12.26 -2.85 -24.50
CA GLN A 147 -13.20 -1.85 -24.98
C GLN A 147 -14.42 -1.83 -24.08
N ILE A 148 -14.70 -0.70 -23.45
CA ILE A 148 -15.78 -0.59 -22.48
C ILE A 148 -17.11 -0.34 -23.19
N SER A 149 -18.02 -1.29 -23.07
CA SER A 149 -19.42 -1.14 -23.49
C SER A 149 -20.24 -0.31 -22.49
N PHE A 150 -21.39 0.20 -22.93
CA PHE A 150 -22.28 0.93 -22.01
C PHE A 150 -22.78 0.06 -20.85
N ASP A 151 -22.97 -1.25 -21.06
CA ASP A 151 -23.46 -2.15 -20.01
C ASP A 151 -22.38 -2.40 -18.94
N GLU A 152 -21.10 -2.51 -19.32
CA GLU A 152 -19.98 -2.60 -18.37
C GLU A 152 -19.77 -1.28 -17.62
N TRP A 153 -19.81 -0.16 -18.34
CA TRP A 153 -19.76 1.18 -17.77
C TRP A 153 -20.88 1.38 -16.74
N ARG A 154 -22.12 1.05 -17.11
CA ARG A 154 -23.28 1.11 -16.23
C ARG A 154 -23.09 0.22 -15.01
N SER A 155 -22.72 -1.04 -15.20
CA SER A 155 -22.58 -2.00 -14.11
C SER A 155 -21.52 -1.56 -13.11
N PHE A 156 -20.38 -1.06 -13.59
CA PHE A 156 -19.30 -0.56 -12.74
C PHE A 156 -19.75 0.57 -11.80
N PHE A 157 -20.49 1.56 -12.32
CA PHE A 157 -20.99 2.67 -11.51
C PHE A 157 -22.24 2.34 -10.70
N MET A 158 -23.10 1.45 -11.17
CA MET A 158 -24.29 0.99 -10.44
C MET A 158 -23.93 0.12 -9.23
N THR A 159 -22.83 -0.62 -9.30
CA THR A 159 -22.31 -1.37 -8.14
C THR A 159 -21.89 -0.45 -7.00
N ASN A 160 -21.68 0.84 -7.29
CA ASN A 160 -21.26 1.85 -6.33
C ASN A 160 -22.17 3.11 -6.39
N PRO A 161 -23.38 3.05 -5.78
CA PRO A 161 -24.37 4.13 -5.85
C PRO A 161 -23.85 5.49 -5.36
N ALA A 162 -22.92 5.46 -4.41
CA ALA A 162 -22.17 6.60 -3.88
C ALA A 162 -21.40 7.41 -4.93
N ILE A 163 -20.87 6.71 -5.95
CA ILE A 163 -20.06 7.28 -7.03
C ILE A 163 -20.97 7.85 -8.13
N LEU A 164 -22.17 7.28 -8.26
CA LEU A 164 -23.10 7.65 -9.31
C LEU A 164 -23.52 9.13 -9.21
N GLU A 165 -23.73 9.66 -8.00
CA GLU A 165 -24.05 11.09 -7.80
C GLU A 165 -22.86 12.01 -8.12
N SER A 166 -21.65 11.64 -7.69
CA SER A 166 -20.47 12.48 -7.84
C SER A 166 -19.99 12.53 -9.29
N VAL A 167 -19.95 11.39 -9.97
CA VAL A 167 -19.51 11.25 -11.37
C VAL A 167 -20.50 11.88 -12.35
N THR A 168 -21.80 11.80 -12.08
CA THR A 168 -22.81 12.41 -12.97
C THR A 168 -22.83 13.93 -12.88
N ASN A 169 -22.36 14.52 -11.78
CA ASN A 169 -22.26 15.96 -11.60
C ASN A 169 -20.91 16.53 -12.07
N ASP A 170 -19.80 15.87 -11.73
CA ASP A 170 -18.47 16.24 -12.20
C ASP A 170 -17.68 14.99 -12.64
N PRO A 171 -17.40 14.82 -13.95
CA PRO A 171 -16.58 13.73 -14.46
C PRO A 171 -15.17 13.67 -13.85
N ARG A 172 -14.68 14.76 -13.25
CA ARG A 172 -13.38 14.79 -12.55
C ARG A 172 -13.39 14.00 -11.25
N GLU A 173 -14.55 13.85 -10.62
CA GLU A 173 -14.70 13.02 -9.42
C GLU A 173 -14.50 11.53 -9.74
N MET A 174 -14.74 11.12 -10.99
CA MET A 174 -14.41 9.78 -11.47
C MET A 174 -12.92 9.47 -11.33
N LEU A 175 -12.06 10.40 -11.79
CA LEU A 175 -10.62 10.30 -11.63
C LEU A 175 -10.17 10.46 -10.18
N ARG A 176 -10.83 11.30 -9.38
CA ARG A 176 -10.50 11.43 -7.95
C ARG A 176 -10.81 10.15 -7.20
N TYR A 177 -11.97 9.57 -7.42
CA TYR A 177 -12.36 8.28 -6.85
C TYR A 177 -11.40 7.18 -7.31
N TRP A 178 -11.11 7.11 -8.60
CA TRP A 178 -10.18 6.10 -9.10
C TRP A 178 -8.76 6.32 -8.63
N ARG A 179 -8.30 7.57 -8.56
CA ARG A 179 -7.02 7.88 -7.94
C ARG A 179 -7.07 7.52 -6.47
N SER A 180 -8.03 7.92 -5.66
CA SER A 180 -8.10 7.47 -4.26
C SER A 180 -8.14 5.93 -4.13
N ALA A 181 -8.87 5.24 -4.99
CA ALA A 181 -8.93 3.78 -5.06
C ALA A 181 -7.65 3.12 -5.66
N SER A 182 -6.77 3.91 -6.30
CA SER A 182 -5.52 3.43 -6.93
C SER A 182 -4.24 4.03 -6.32
N TYR A 183 -4.37 5.08 -5.49
CA TYR A 183 -3.32 5.85 -4.81
C TYR A 183 -3.28 5.56 -3.30
N LEU A 184 -4.25 4.84 -2.75
CA LEU A 184 -4.10 4.24 -1.43
C LEU A 184 -3.15 3.05 -1.54
N ASP A 185 -1.85 3.33 -1.55
CA ASP A 185 -0.92 2.83 -0.52
C ASP A 185 0.56 3.06 -0.92
N LEU A 186 0.97 4.32 -1.10
CA LEU A 186 2.39 4.69 -1.31
C LEU A 186 2.99 5.46 -0.12
N GLY A 187 2.39 5.31 1.06
CA GLY A 187 2.80 6.03 2.25
C GLY A 187 2.78 5.24 3.55
N ASP A 188 2.35 3.99 3.58
CA ASP A 188 2.35 3.15 4.80
C ASP A 188 3.51 2.12 4.81
N SER A 189 4.38 2.16 3.79
CA SER A 189 5.29 1.06 3.45
C SER A 189 6.65 1.06 4.15
N SER A 190 6.91 1.89 5.17
CA SER A 190 8.16 1.78 5.93
C SER A 190 8.16 0.60 6.92
N TYR A 191 6.99 0.06 7.29
CA TYR A 191 6.90 -1.11 8.18
C TYR A 191 6.01 -2.26 7.71
N GLY A 192 5.24 -2.11 6.64
CA GLY A 192 4.47 -3.19 6.04
C GLY A 192 4.37 -2.98 4.54
N ALA A 193 4.95 -3.88 3.75
CA ALA A 193 4.55 -4.00 2.37
C ALA A 193 3.04 -4.26 2.33
N SER A 194 2.30 -3.46 1.58
CA SER A 194 0.85 -3.42 1.43
C SER A 194 0.23 -4.82 1.37
N THR A 195 -0.54 -5.18 2.40
CA THR A 195 -1.26 -6.46 2.51
C THR A 195 -2.41 -6.59 1.51
N ASP A 196 -2.96 -5.48 1.01
CA ASP A 196 -4.28 -5.54 0.37
C ASP A 196 -4.17 -5.67 -1.16
N ALA A 197 -3.04 -5.23 -1.76
CA ALA A 197 -2.72 -5.46 -3.17
C ALA A 197 -2.15 -6.86 -3.47
N ILE A 198 -1.90 -7.67 -2.44
CA ILE A 198 -1.25 -8.99 -2.55
C ILE A 198 -2.28 -10.13 -2.64
N SER A 199 -3.51 -9.91 -2.16
CA SER A 199 -4.52 -10.96 -2.04
C SER A 199 -5.31 -11.24 -3.35
N GLU A 200 -5.50 -10.25 -4.22
CA GLU A 200 -6.50 -10.37 -5.30
C GLU A 200 -6.06 -11.06 -6.61
N GLY A 201 -4.94 -11.77 -6.70
CA GLY A 201 -4.62 -12.37 -8.01
C GLY A 201 -3.47 -13.37 -8.15
N GLY A 202 -3.06 -14.08 -7.09
CA GLY A 202 -2.02 -15.12 -7.21
C GLY A 202 -0.64 -14.64 -7.67
N LYS A 203 -0.43 -13.32 -7.75
CA LYS A 203 0.79 -12.64 -8.26
C LYS A 203 1.69 -12.10 -7.14
N TRP A 204 1.51 -12.55 -5.89
CA TRP A 204 2.30 -12.11 -4.71
C TRP A 204 3.81 -12.15 -4.93
N TRP A 205 4.30 -13.16 -5.66
CA TRP A 205 5.71 -13.35 -5.99
C TRP A 205 6.27 -12.20 -6.85
N ARG A 206 5.46 -11.57 -7.72
CA ARG A 206 5.90 -10.44 -8.57
C ARG A 206 6.22 -9.22 -7.73
N ASN A 207 5.38 -8.93 -6.74
CA ASN A 207 5.58 -7.81 -5.83
C ASN A 207 6.78 -8.07 -4.91
N LEU A 208 6.96 -9.31 -4.46
CA LEU A 208 8.13 -9.71 -3.69
C LEU A 208 9.43 -9.61 -4.49
N VAL A 209 9.43 -10.03 -5.76
CA VAL A 209 10.58 -9.87 -6.66
C VAL A 209 10.86 -8.40 -6.94
N ALA A 210 9.83 -7.59 -7.23
CA ALA A 210 9.98 -6.15 -7.44
C ALA A 210 10.54 -5.44 -6.20
N GLY A 211 10.03 -5.76 -5.01
CA GLY A 211 10.55 -5.27 -3.73
C GLY A 211 11.97 -5.74 -3.45
N GLY A 212 12.29 -7.00 -3.79
CA GLY A 212 13.63 -7.56 -3.67
C GLY A 212 14.64 -6.85 -4.58
N VAL A 213 14.29 -6.59 -5.85
CA VAL A 213 15.13 -5.84 -6.79
C VAL A 213 15.31 -4.39 -6.35
N ALA A 214 14.22 -3.71 -5.96
CA ALA A 214 14.29 -2.34 -5.45
C ALA A 214 15.17 -2.24 -4.19
N GLY A 215 15.02 -3.20 -3.26
CA GLY A 215 15.86 -3.32 -2.08
C GLY A 215 17.33 -3.58 -2.42
N ALA A 216 17.60 -4.44 -3.41
CA ALA A 216 18.95 -4.76 -3.87
C ALA A 216 19.66 -3.53 -4.46
N VAL A 217 18.95 -2.76 -5.29
CA VAL A 217 19.44 -1.50 -5.86
C VAL A 217 19.74 -0.49 -4.74
N SER A 218 18.80 -0.32 -3.81
CA SER A 218 18.95 0.58 -2.66
C SER A 218 20.18 0.22 -1.80
N ARG A 219 20.31 -1.05 -1.37
CA ARG A 219 21.46 -1.53 -0.58
C ARG A 219 22.78 -1.39 -1.33
N THR A 220 22.79 -1.64 -2.63
CA THR A 220 24.01 -1.50 -3.43
C THR A 220 24.42 -0.03 -3.56
N ALA A 221 23.46 0.89 -3.64
CA ALA A 221 23.74 2.33 -3.63
C ALA A 221 24.24 2.81 -2.25
N THR A 222 23.73 2.25 -1.14
CA THR A 222 24.12 2.66 0.22
C THR A 222 25.34 1.92 0.78
N ALA A 223 25.76 0.80 0.17
CA ALA A 223 26.83 -0.06 0.68
C ALA A 223 28.15 0.67 1.04
N PRO A 224 28.65 1.64 0.25
CA PRO A 224 29.85 2.40 0.64
C PRO A 224 29.69 3.17 1.95
N PHE A 225 28.51 3.78 2.16
CA PHE A 225 28.19 4.52 3.38
C PHE A 225 27.99 3.57 4.57
N ASP A 226 27.32 2.43 4.34
CA ASP A 226 27.09 1.42 5.36
C ASP A 226 28.42 0.81 5.85
N ARG A 227 29.36 0.52 4.94
CA ARG A 227 30.69 0.02 5.31
C ARG A 227 31.48 1.06 6.11
N LEU A 228 31.46 2.32 5.70
CA LEU A 228 32.11 3.39 6.44
C LEU A 228 31.52 3.55 7.85
N LYS A 229 30.18 3.53 7.96
CA LYS A 229 29.47 3.61 9.24
C LYS A 229 29.91 2.51 10.19
N ILE A 230 29.95 1.25 9.75
CA ILE A 230 30.36 0.11 10.58
C ILE A 230 31.79 0.32 11.11
N ILE A 231 32.70 0.73 10.24
CA ILE A 231 34.10 0.94 10.61
C ILE A 231 34.26 2.10 11.59
N MET A 232 33.55 3.21 11.39
CA MET A 232 33.59 4.34 12.33
C MET A 232 32.95 3.98 13.67
N GLN A 233 31.88 3.19 13.70
CA GLN A 233 31.24 2.73 14.94
C GLN A 233 32.13 1.76 15.74
N TYR A 234 32.92 0.94 15.04
CA TYR A 234 33.83 -0.03 15.63
C TYR A 234 35.19 0.58 16.02
N LEU A 235 35.89 1.24 15.08
CA LEU A 235 37.23 1.82 15.28
C LEU A 235 37.24 3.19 15.95
N GLY A 236 36.10 3.88 16.02
CA GLY A 236 35.99 5.27 16.49
C GLY A 236 36.46 5.51 17.94
N SER A 237 36.68 4.46 18.73
CA SER A 237 37.29 4.58 20.06
C SER A 237 38.83 4.59 20.04
N ARG A 238 39.51 4.15 18.97
CA ARG A 238 40.98 4.11 18.88
C ARG A 238 41.58 5.19 17.97
N HIS A 239 40.87 5.59 16.92
CA HIS A 239 41.33 6.64 16.01
C HIS A 239 40.18 7.64 15.74
N ARG A 240 40.42 8.93 15.98
CA ARG A 240 39.50 10.02 15.59
C ARG A 240 39.48 10.18 14.07
N LEU A 241 38.89 9.20 13.37
CA LEU A 241 38.80 9.20 11.93
C LEU A 241 37.70 10.17 11.48
N SER A 242 38.07 11.16 10.67
CA SER A 242 37.11 11.93 9.87
C SER A 242 36.47 11.04 8.80
N VAL A 243 35.25 11.35 8.36
CA VAL A 243 34.52 10.66 7.28
C VAL A 243 35.40 10.51 6.03
N ILE A 244 36.08 11.59 5.63
CA ILE A 244 36.97 11.58 4.45
C ILE A 244 38.19 10.68 4.69
N SER A 245 38.76 10.72 5.89
CA SER A 245 39.89 9.87 6.26
C SER A 245 39.51 8.39 6.28
N GLY A 246 38.29 8.08 6.73
CA GLY A 246 37.74 6.72 6.71
C GLY A 246 37.55 6.19 5.29
N TYR A 247 37.01 6.99 4.37
CA TYR A 247 36.92 6.59 2.96
C TYR A 247 38.31 6.37 2.33
N ARG A 248 39.26 7.29 2.57
CA ARG A 248 40.64 7.14 2.09
C ARG A 248 41.30 5.88 2.64
N TYR A 249 41.06 5.56 3.92
CA TYR A 249 41.52 4.32 4.54
C TYR A 249 40.96 3.09 3.82
N LEU A 250 39.65 3.05 3.55
CA LEU A 250 39.00 1.93 2.86
C LEU A 250 39.53 1.71 1.45
N VAL A 251 39.70 2.80 0.70
CA VAL A 251 40.23 2.74 -0.66
C VAL A 251 41.69 2.28 -0.66
N LYS A 252 42.50 2.66 0.34
CA LYS A 252 43.88 2.17 0.49
C LYS A 252 43.96 0.69 0.87
N GLU A 253 43.02 0.20 1.68
CA GLU A 253 42.99 -1.20 2.14
C GLU A 253 42.74 -2.20 1.00
N GLY A 254 41.83 -1.91 0.07
CA GLY A 254 41.43 -2.86 -0.96
C GLY A 254 40.88 -2.25 -2.26
N GLY A 255 41.25 -0.99 -2.54
CA GLY A 255 40.75 -0.25 -3.69
C GLY A 255 39.27 0.14 -3.57
N ILE A 256 38.72 0.71 -4.64
CA ILE A 256 37.33 1.21 -4.71
C ILE A 256 36.32 0.06 -4.52
N ARG A 257 36.60 -1.12 -5.06
CA ARG A 257 35.72 -2.30 -4.93
C ARG A 257 35.56 -2.78 -3.48
N SER A 258 36.52 -2.46 -2.60
CA SER A 258 36.41 -2.81 -1.19
C SER A 258 35.19 -2.17 -0.52
N LEU A 259 34.71 -1.02 -0.99
CA LEU A 259 33.55 -0.31 -0.43
C LEU A 259 32.27 -1.17 -0.44
N TRP A 260 32.16 -2.14 -1.35
CA TRP A 260 31.03 -3.07 -1.46
C TRP A 260 31.29 -4.45 -0.83
N ARG A 261 32.39 -4.62 -0.09
CA ARG A 261 32.71 -5.90 0.55
C ARG A 261 31.61 -6.28 1.55
N GLY A 262 31.01 -7.46 1.37
CA GLY A 262 29.86 -7.93 2.16
C GLY A 262 28.48 -7.56 1.61
N ASN A 263 28.40 -6.72 0.55
CA ASN A 263 27.11 -6.28 0.00
C ASN A 263 26.29 -7.43 -0.61
N SER A 264 26.93 -8.45 -1.22
CA SER A 264 26.22 -9.59 -1.82
C SER A 264 25.33 -10.31 -0.81
N VAL A 265 25.81 -10.47 0.42
CA VAL A 265 25.08 -11.13 1.49
C VAL A 265 23.98 -10.22 2.05
N ASN A 266 24.24 -8.91 2.16
CA ASN A 266 23.22 -7.92 2.52
C ASN A 266 22.05 -7.91 1.51
N VAL A 267 22.34 -8.07 0.22
CA VAL A 267 21.33 -8.16 -0.84
C VAL A 267 20.57 -9.48 -0.77
N LEU A 268 21.27 -10.60 -0.57
CA LEU A 268 20.63 -11.93 -0.47
C LEU A 268 19.64 -12.02 0.69
N LYS A 269 19.92 -11.33 1.80
CA LYS A 269 19.07 -11.29 3.00
C LYS A 269 17.71 -10.61 2.77
N ILE A 270 17.63 -9.66 1.84
CA ILE A 270 16.42 -8.82 1.66
C ILE A 270 15.18 -9.66 1.39
N ILE A 271 15.31 -10.66 0.53
CA ILE A 271 14.19 -11.49 0.09
C ILE A 271 13.58 -12.30 1.25
N PRO A 272 14.32 -13.17 1.96
CA PRO A 272 13.77 -13.90 3.09
C PRO A 272 13.35 -12.98 4.23
N GLU A 273 14.01 -11.82 4.40
CA GLU A 273 13.64 -10.84 5.41
C GLU A 273 12.26 -10.24 5.17
N THR A 274 12.03 -9.74 3.96
CA THR A 274 10.74 -9.18 3.57
C THR A 274 9.65 -10.24 3.57
N ALA A 275 9.94 -11.46 3.11
CA ALA A 275 8.97 -12.56 3.08
C ALA A 275 8.46 -12.95 4.47
N LEU A 276 9.37 -13.14 5.44
CA LEU A 276 8.99 -13.50 6.81
C LEU A 276 8.26 -12.37 7.51
N ARG A 277 8.74 -11.14 7.37
CA ARG A 277 8.08 -9.96 7.96
C ARG A 277 6.64 -9.83 7.46
N PHE A 278 6.42 -10.07 6.17
CA PHE A 278 5.10 -10.06 5.56
C PHE A 278 4.20 -11.18 6.10
N ALA A 279 4.68 -12.44 6.06
CA ALA A 279 3.90 -13.58 6.53
C ALA A 279 3.46 -13.42 8.00
N PHE A 280 4.36 -12.98 8.88
CA PHE A 280 4.01 -12.77 10.28
C PHE A 280 3.13 -11.53 10.50
N TYR A 281 3.19 -10.53 9.63
CA TYR A 281 2.30 -9.38 9.70
C TYR A 281 0.86 -9.77 9.38
N GLU A 282 0.64 -10.54 8.32
CA GLU A 282 -0.70 -11.04 7.97
C GLU A 282 -1.27 -11.92 9.08
N GLU A 283 -0.48 -12.85 9.61
CA GLU A 283 -0.95 -13.72 10.69
C GLU A 283 -1.27 -12.93 11.96
N THR A 284 -0.45 -11.93 12.31
CA THR A 284 -0.73 -11.08 13.48
C THR A 284 -1.99 -10.24 13.27
N LYS A 285 -2.18 -9.68 12.06
CA LYS A 285 -3.40 -8.94 11.69
C LYS A 285 -4.64 -9.81 11.84
N LYS A 286 -4.62 -11.05 11.30
CA LYS A 286 -5.72 -12.02 11.43
C LYS A 286 -6.04 -12.37 12.88
N VAL A 287 -5.01 -12.59 13.70
CA VAL A 287 -5.19 -12.88 15.13
C VAL A 287 -5.80 -11.69 15.86
N LEU A 288 -5.34 -10.47 15.58
CA LEU A 288 -5.84 -9.26 16.23
C LEU A 288 -7.29 -8.94 15.85
N GLN A 289 -7.66 -9.11 14.57
CA GLN A 289 -9.04 -8.98 14.09
C GLN A 289 -9.96 -10.01 14.76
N LYS A 290 -9.52 -11.27 14.93
CA LYS A 290 -10.27 -12.32 15.65
C LYS A 290 -10.49 -11.96 17.12
N ILE A 291 -9.47 -11.45 17.81
CA ILE A 291 -9.57 -11.05 19.23
C ILE A 291 -10.58 -9.90 19.41
N GLN A 292 -10.65 -9.00 18.42
CA GLN A 292 -11.53 -7.83 18.45
C GLN A 292 -12.94 -8.10 17.89
N ASN A 293 -13.26 -9.33 17.46
CA ASN A 293 -14.51 -9.67 16.78
C ASN A 293 -14.84 -8.74 15.60
N LYS A 294 -13.83 -8.30 14.83
CA LYS A 294 -14.03 -7.52 13.61
C LYS A 294 -14.24 -8.44 12.40
N GLU A 295 -15.10 -8.04 11.48
CA GLU A 295 -15.22 -8.72 10.18
C GLU A 295 -13.91 -8.61 9.38
N SER A 296 -13.64 -9.57 8.51
CA SER A 296 -12.33 -9.71 7.83
C SER A 296 -11.96 -8.51 6.95
N ASP A 297 -12.93 -7.65 6.62
CA ASP A 297 -12.79 -6.51 5.71
C ASP A 297 -12.76 -5.14 6.41
N THR A 298 -12.70 -5.11 7.76
CA THR A 298 -12.65 -3.83 8.49
C THR A 298 -11.24 -3.22 8.44
N GLU A 299 -11.14 -1.92 8.10
CA GLU A 299 -9.86 -1.21 8.14
C GLU A 299 -9.21 -1.29 9.54
N THR A 300 -7.95 -1.69 9.57
CA THR A 300 -7.17 -1.76 10.82
C THR A 300 -6.77 -0.38 11.30
N THR A 301 -6.95 -0.12 12.60
CA THR A 301 -6.54 1.13 13.25
C THR A 301 -5.02 1.32 13.17
N ILE A 302 -4.52 2.56 13.24
CA ILE A 302 -3.07 2.88 13.28
C ILE A 302 -2.35 2.09 14.39
N SER A 303 -2.98 1.96 15.57
CA SER A 303 -2.46 1.17 16.69
C SER A 303 -2.38 -0.33 16.39
N GLU A 304 -3.36 -0.88 15.67
CA GLU A 304 -3.40 -2.29 15.26
C GLU A 304 -2.31 -2.59 14.23
N ARG A 305 -2.12 -1.68 13.25
CA ARG A 305 -1.02 -1.76 12.29
C ARG A 305 0.33 -1.69 12.99
N PHE A 306 0.48 -0.78 13.96
CA PHE A 306 1.70 -0.65 14.74
C PHE A 306 2.01 -1.93 15.55
N ILE A 307 1.03 -2.48 16.27
CA ILE A 307 1.20 -3.71 17.06
C ILE A 307 1.53 -4.88 16.13
N SER A 308 0.79 -5.01 15.02
CA SER A 308 1.02 -6.08 14.03
C SER A 308 2.41 -5.98 13.42
N GLY A 309 2.84 -4.76 13.06
CA GLY A 309 4.18 -4.47 12.54
C GLY A 309 5.29 -4.75 13.55
N ALA A 310 5.10 -4.37 14.81
CA ALA A 310 6.08 -4.60 15.88
C ALA A 310 6.25 -6.10 16.19
N VAL A 311 5.15 -6.84 16.31
CA VAL A 311 5.16 -8.29 16.56
C VAL A 311 5.75 -9.03 15.36
N ALA A 312 5.31 -8.71 14.14
CA ALA A 312 5.87 -9.30 12.93
C ALA A 312 7.36 -8.99 12.76
N GLY A 313 7.76 -7.75 13.03
CA GLY A 313 9.16 -7.33 13.06
C GLY A 313 9.98 -8.11 14.07
N PHE A 314 9.46 -8.32 15.28
CA PHE A 314 10.12 -9.09 16.33
C PHE A 314 10.31 -10.57 15.93
N ILE A 315 9.25 -11.23 15.47
CA ILE A 315 9.26 -12.66 15.11
C ILE A 315 10.15 -12.88 13.88
N SER A 316 9.96 -12.10 12.81
CA SER A 316 10.79 -12.21 11.60
C SER A 316 12.27 -11.99 11.91
N GLN A 317 12.59 -10.94 12.68
CA GLN A 317 13.97 -10.66 13.07
C GLN A 317 14.56 -11.77 13.92
N THR A 318 13.77 -12.43 14.76
CA THR A 318 14.22 -13.60 15.56
C THR A 318 14.61 -14.77 14.67
N ALA A 319 13.79 -15.06 13.65
CA ALA A 319 14.07 -16.12 12.69
C ALA A 319 15.31 -15.83 11.83
N ILE A 320 15.55 -14.56 11.50
CA ILE A 320 16.63 -14.13 10.59
C ILE A 320 17.93 -13.81 11.35
N TYR A 321 17.88 -13.57 12.66
CA TYR A 321 19.04 -13.12 13.43
C TYR A 321 20.30 -13.99 13.26
N PRO A 322 20.21 -15.34 13.23
CA PRO A 322 21.38 -16.16 12.96
C PRO A 322 21.98 -15.90 11.58
N LEU A 323 21.16 -15.67 10.56
CA LEU A 323 21.62 -15.26 9.23
C LEU A 323 22.33 -13.91 9.30
N ASP A 324 21.76 -12.91 10.01
CA ASP A 324 22.38 -11.60 10.22
C ASP A 324 23.79 -11.67 10.81
N VAL A 325 24.01 -12.57 11.76
CA VAL A 325 25.34 -12.78 12.34
C VAL A 325 26.24 -13.56 11.38
N LEU A 326 25.70 -14.56 10.68
CA LEU A 326 26.43 -15.31 9.65
C LEU A 326 26.91 -14.43 8.50
N ILE A 327 26.19 -13.35 8.16
CA ILE A 327 26.61 -12.37 7.14
C ILE A 327 28.01 -11.83 7.41
N ILE A 328 28.33 -11.60 8.68
CA ILE A 328 29.63 -11.07 9.12
C ILE A 328 30.73 -12.13 8.94
N PHE A 329 30.38 -13.42 8.92
CA PHE A 329 31.33 -14.53 8.83
C PHE A 329 31.38 -15.21 7.46
N CYS A 330 30.53 -14.81 6.51
CA CYS A 330 30.32 -15.45 5.21
C CYS A 330 31.47 -15.24 4.21
N PHE A 331 32.66 -15.70 4.57
CA PHE A 331 33.55 -16.40 3.65
C PHE A 331 33.52 -17.89 4.04
N TYR A 332 33.20 -18.75 3.07
CA TYR A 332 32.76 -20.16 3.15
C TYR A 332 33.49 -21.12 4.12
N ASN A 333 34.58 -20.72 4.77
CA ASN A 333 35.35 -21.54 5.71
C ASN A 333 35.32 -21.07 7.17
N TYR A 334 34.71 -19.92 7.48
CA TYR A 334 34.74 -19.36 8.84
C TYR A 334 33.58 -19.82 9.73
N ILE A 335 32.43 -20.17 9.14
CA ILE A 335 31.22 -20.57 9.88
C ILE A 335 31.47 -21.86 10.68
N SER A 336 32.10 -22.86 10.04
CA SER A 336 32.44 -24.13 10.69
C SER A 336 33.47 -23.95 11.80
N VAL A 337 34.38 -22.97 11.67
CA VAL A 337 35.38 -22.62 12.69
C VAL A 337 34.73 -21.94 13.89
N VAL A 338 33.88 -20.92 13.65
CA VAL A 338 33.14 -20.22 14.72
C VAL A 338 32.21 -21.18 15.47
N PHE A 339 31.51 -22.05 14.75
CA PHE A 339 30.64 -23.06 15.35
C PHE A 339 31.42 -24.02 16.26
N ARG A 340 32.63 -24.44 15.86
CA ARG A 340 33.49 -25.33 16.66
C ARG A 340 34.12 -24.65 17.88
N VAL A 341 34.46 -23.36 17.79
CA VAL A 341 35.21 -22.65 18.83
C VAL A 341 34.30 -21.96 19.85
N GLU A 342 33.26 -21.27 19.39
CA GLU A 342 32.38 -20.48 20.26
C GLU A 342 31.01 -21.15 20.47
N GLY A 343 30.69 -22.19 19.69
CA GLY A 343 29.42 -22.88 19.74
C GLY A 343 28.24 -22.09 19.13
N PRO A 344 27.02 -22.65 19.18
CA PRO A 344 25.83 -22.06 18.55
C PRO A 344 25.39 -20.73 19.19
N LYS A 345 25.83 -20.41 20.41
CA LYS A 345 25.50 -19.14 21.10
C LYS A 345 26.16 -17.92 20.45
N ALA A 346 27.23 -18.12 19.68
CA ALA A 346 27.92 -17.04 18.96
C ALA A 346 26.99 -16.31 17.97
N PHE A 347 26.09 -17.04 17.31
CA PHE A 347 25.16 -16.51 16.31
C PHE A 347 24.04 -15.64 16.90
N TRP A 348 23.97 -15.52 18.23
CA TRP A 348 22.95 -14.73 18.94
C TRP A 348 23.55 -13.51 19.68
N ARG A 349 24.84 -13.21 19.47
CA ARG A 349 25.50 -12.05 20.09
C ARG A 349 24.81 -10.75 19.71
N GLY A 350 24.36 -9.99 20.70
CA GLY A 350 23.67 -8.71 20.48
C GLY A 350 22.17 -8.81 20.21
N TYR A 351 21.58 -10.01 20.25
CA TYR A 351 20.15 -10.24 19.97
C TYR A 351 19.21 -9.36 20.80
N VAL A 352 19.41 -9.32 22.12
CA VAL A 352 18.55 -8.53 23.03
C VAL A 352 18.60 -7.04 22.69
N LEU A 353 19.80 -6.51 22.39
CA LEU A 353 19.97 -5.10 22.02
C LEU A 353 19.35 -4.80 20.65
N ASN A 354 19.40 -5.77 19.74
CA ASN A 354 18.73 -5.67 18.45
C ASN A 354 17.22 -5.54 18.62
N GLN A 355 16.61 -6.39 19.44
CA GLN A 355 15.16 -6.35 19.67
C GLN A 355 14.70 -5.07 20.39
N ILE A 356 15.43 -4.65 21.43
CA ILE A 356 15.12 -3.41 22.16
C ILE A 356 15.23 -2.18 21.24
N GLY A 357 16.08 -2.21 20.22
CA GLY A 357 16.23 -1.10 19.28
C GLY A 357 15.10 -0.98 18.26
N ILE A 358 14.44 -2.09 17.89
CA ILE A 358 13.45 -2.12 16.80
C ILE A 358 12.16 -1.42 17.19
N VAL A 359 11.62 -1.71 18.39
CA VAL A 359 10.31 -1.20 18.82
C VAL A 359 10.30 0.33 18.99
N PRO A 360 11.29 0.96 19.67
CA PRO A 360 11.34 2.42 19.77
C PRO A 360 11.57 3.08 18.41
N TYR A 361 12.42 2.49 17.55
CA TYR A 361 12.65 3.03 16.20
C TYR A 361 11.34 3.11 15.42
N ALA A 362 10.59 2.00 15.37
CA ALA A 362 9.29 1.95 14.69
C ALA A 362 8.26 2.88 15.31
N GLY A 363 8.21 2.97 16.64
CA GLY A 363 7.28 3.87 17.34
C GLY A 363 7.52 5.33 17.02
N PHE A 364 8.78 5.78 17.10
CA PHE A 364 9.13 7.17 16.80
C PHE A 364 9.00 7.50 15.32
N ASP A 365 9.41 6.60 14.43
CA ASP A 365 9.27 6.81 12.98
C ASP A 365 7.79 6.97 12.60
N LEU A 366 6.92 6.07 13.05
CA LEU A 366 5.47 6.17 12.78
C LEU A 366 4.86 7.43 13.38
N ALA A 367 5.17 7.76 14.64
CA ALA A 367 4.60 8.92 15.32
C ALA A 367 5.02 10.24 14.64
N CYS A 368 6.30 10.37 14.26
CA CYS A 368 6.80 11.53 13.55
C CYS A 368 6.20 11.63 12.15
N TYR A 369 6.16 10.52 11.40
CA TYR A 369 5.57 10.48 10.07
C TYR A 369 4.11 10.94 10.08
N GLU A 370 3.29 10.37 10.96
CA GLU A 370 1.87 10.70 11.07
C GLU A 370 1.68 12.16 11.53
N THR A 371 2.52 12.65 12.43
CA THR A 371 2.49 14.06 12.85
C THR A 371 2.78 14.99 11.67
N PHE A 372 3.84 14.73 10.89
CA PHE A 372 4.18 15.56 9.74
C PHE A 372 3.12 15.49 8.63
N LYS A 373 2.58 14.30 8.38
CA LYS A 373 1.49 14.09 7.43
C LYS A 373 0.23 14.87 7.85
N ARG A 374 -0.19 14.80 9.11
CA ARG A 374 -1.34 15.56 9.64
C ARG A 374 -1.14 17.07 9.58
N LEU A 375 0.07 17.55 9.85
CA LEU A 375 0.40 18.97 9.74
C LEU A 375 0.26 19.47 8.30
N TYR A 376 0.70 18.68 7.32
CA TYR A 376 0.53 19.02 5.90
C TYR A 376 -0.95 19.08 5.50
N ILE A 377 -1.72 18.05 5.84
CA ILE A 377 -3.15 17.93 5.51
C ILE A 377 -3.94 19.10 6.12
N THR A 378 -3.69 19.42 7.39
CA THR A 378 -4.35 20.54 8.09
C THR A 378 -4.02 21.89 7.44
N LYS A 379 -2.78 22.08 6.97
CA LYS A 379 -2.34 23.33 6.36
C LYS A 379 -2.85 23.52 4.91
N HIS A 380 -3.13 22.43 4.20
CA HIS A 380 -3.57 22.44 2.80
C HIS A 380 -5.04 22.04 2.62
N ASN A 381 -5.93 22.48 3.51
CA ASN A 381 -7.39 22.29 3.38
C ASN A 381 -7.81 20.83 3.10
N ASN A 382 -7.24 19.86 3.83
CA ASN A 382 -7.51 18.43 3.66
C ASN A 382 -7.17 17.85 2.27
N GLN A 383 -6.29 18.49 1.50
CA GLN A 383 -5.73 17.88 0.31
C GLN A 383 -4.73 16.77 0.69
N GLU A 384 -4.78 15.65 -0.04
CA GLU A 384 -3.83 14.56 0.17
C GLU A 384 -2.41 14.98 -0.26
N PRO A 385 -1.37 14.60 0.52
CA PRO A 385 -0.01 14.99 0.23
C PRO A 385 0.50 14.34 -1.07
N PRO A 386 1.13 15.12 -1.97
CA PRO A 386 1.76 14.55 -3.14
C PRO A 386 2.99 13.70 -2.77
N ILE A 387 3.40 12.81 -3.67
CA ILE A 387 4.38 11.76 -3.36
C ILE A 387 5.72 12.28 -2.80
N TYR A 388 6.19 13.43 -3.27
CA TYR A 388 7.44 14.02 -2.78
C TYR A 388 7.33 14.51 -1.33
N VAL A 389 6.14 14.95 -0.90
CA VAL A 389 5.89 15.33 0.51
C VAL A 389 5.89 14.09 1.38
N VAL A 390 5.21 13.03 0.95
CA VAL A 390 5.20 11.74 1.65
C VAL A 390 6.61 11.19 1.84
N LEU A 391 7.42 11.21 0.77
CA LEU A 391 8.84 10.81 0.81
C LEU A 391 9.65 11.69 1.77
N GLY A 392 9.43 13.01 1.76
CA GLY A 392 10.09 13.94 2.67
C GLY A 392 9.71 13.70 4.14
N CYS A 393 8.42 13.50 4.43
CA CYS A 393 7.92 13.16 5.76
C CYS A 393 8.54 11.85 6.25
N GLY A 394 8.59 10.82 5.40
CA GLY A 394 9.21 9.53 5.72
C GLY A 394 10.71 9.64 5.97
N ALA A 395 11.43 10.46 5.19
CA ALA A 395 12.86 10.67 5.41
C ALA A 395 13.15 11.38 6.74
N ILE A 396 12.38 12.42 7.09
CA ILE A 396 12.55 13.16 8.35
C ILE A 396 12.15 12.30 9.56
N SER A 397 11.07 11.52 9.44
CA SER A 397 10.64 10.61 10.51
C SER A 397 11.68 9.53 10.77
N SER A 398 12.21 8.92 9.71
CA SER A 398 13.23 7.87 9.82
C SER A 398 14.53 8.40 10.40
N PHE A 399 14.92 9.63 10.02
CA PHE A 399 16.07 10.31 10.62
C PHE A 399 15.86 10.53 12.12
N THR A 400 14.69 11.01 12.53
CA THR A 400 14.35 11.27 13.94
C THR A 400 14.32 9.98 14.75
N GLY A 401 13.70 8.91 14.24
CA GLY A 401 13.72 7.59 14.86
C GLY A 401 15.14 7.03 15.00
N GLN A 402 15.99 7.23 13.99
CA GLN A 402 17.37 6.79 14.03
C GLN A 402 18.20 7.58 15.05
N LEU A 403 17.95 8.88 15.23
CA LEU A 403 18.62 9.71 16.25
C LEU A 403 18.35 9.19 17.67
N VAL A 404 17.08 8.90 17.96
CA VAL A 404 16.65 8.39 19.28
C VAL A 404 17.28 7.02 19.56
N THR A 405 17.35 6.15 18.56
CA THR A 405 17.82 4.77 18.73
C THR A 405 19.31 4.56 18.46
N TYR A 406 20.03 5.60 17.99
CA TYR A 406 21.44 5.50 17.63
C TYR A 406 22.35 4.97 18.75
N PRO A 407 22.20 5.37 20.03
CA PRO A 407 23.04 4.85 21.11
C PRO A 407 22.93 3.33 21.25
N ILE A 408 21.72 2.77 21.15
CA ILE A 408 21.47 1.32 21.23
C ILE A 408 22.08 0.64 20.00
N ALA A 409 21.89 1.21 18.81
CA ALA A 409 22.47 0.69 17.59
C ALA A 409 24.01 0.64 17.66
N LEU A 410 24.66 1.65 18.25
CA LEU A 410 26.10 1.68 18.44
C LEU A 410 26.59 0.55 19.35
N ILE A 411 25.92 0.33 20.49
CA ILE A 411 26.29 -0.75 21.44
C ILE A 411 26.09 -2.12 20.77
N ARG A 412 25.01 -2.29 20.00
CA ARG A 412 24.74 -3.50 19.22
C ARG A 412 25.89 -3.79 18.24
N THR A 413 26.26 -2.83 17.39
CA THR A 413 27.34 -2.99 16.41
C THR A 413 28.67 -3.34 17.08
N ARG A 414 28.98 -2.68 18.22
CA ARG A 414 30.20 -2.98 18.97
C ARG A 414 30.21 -4.40 19.55
N ARG A 415 29.09 -4.88 20.09
CA ARG A 415 28.98 -6.26 20.61
C ARG A 415 29.01 -7.32 19.51
N GLN A 416 28.45 -7.02 18.34
CA GLN A 416 28.50 -7.93 17.18
C GLN A 416 29.91 -8.03 16.59
N GLY A 417 30.68 -6.92 16.59
CA GLY A 417 32.06 -6.87 16.10
C GLY A 417 33.12 -7.43 17.05
N GLN A 418 32.76 -7.82 18.28
CA GLN A 418 33.66 -8.53 19.19
C GLN A 418 33.75 -10.00 18.77
N ILE A 419 34.68 -10.30 17.86
CA ILE A 419 35.12 -11.66 17.56
C ILE A 419 36.23 -11.99 18.55
N VAL A 420 36.12 -13.12 19.28
CA VAL A 420 37.21 -13.61 20.13
C VAL A 420 38.38 -13.99 19.21
N PRO A 421 39.61 -13.47 19.43
CA PRO A 421 40.74 -13.83 18.61
C PRO A 421 40.97 -15.35 18.68
N LEU A 422 40.89 -16.01 17.52
CA LEU A 422 41.11 -17.44 17.40
C LEU A 422 42.59 -17.75 17.64
N PRO A 423 42.97 -18.76 18.45
CA PRO A 423 44.36 -18.92 18.90
C PRO A 423 45.40 -19.27 17.82
N ASN A 424 45.03 -19.51 16.56
CA ASN A 424 45.94 -20.04 15.52
C ASN A 424 45.61 -19.59 14.07
N MET A 425 45.02 -18.42 13.87
CA MET A 425 44.84 -17.88 12.51
C MET A 425 46.01 -16.99 12.10
N ASP A 426 46.67 -17.33 11.00
CA ASP A 426 47.51 -16.41 10.23
C ASP A 426 46.77 -15.08 10.04
N GLN A 427 47.32 -13.99 10.57
CA GLN A 427 46.71 -12.66 10.52
C GLN A 427 46.49 -12.16 9.09
N SER A 428 47.20 -12.73 8.10
CA SER A 428 47.01 -12.47 6.67
C SER A 428 45.70 -13.04 6.09
N LYS A 429 45.05 -13.97 6.81
CA LYS A 429 43.76 -14.59 6.46
C LYS A 429 42.61 -14.14 7.36
N ALA A 430 42.89 -13.30 8.36
CA ALA A 430 41.87 -12.73 9.23
C ALA A 430 40.96 -11.77 8.44
N HIS A 431 39.70 -11.66 8.88
CA HIS A 431 38.66 -10.87 8.22
C HIS A 431 39.17 -9.44 7.91
N PRO A 432 39.01 -8.92 6.68
CA PRO A 432 39.39 -7.55 6.31
C PRO A 432 38.54 -6.43 6.97
N LEU A 433 37.84 -6.74 8.06
CA LEU A 433 37.23 -5.76 8.96
C LEU A 433 38.01 -5.69 10.28
N LEU A 434 38.96 -6.59 10.50
CA LEU A 434 39.92 -6.54 11.58
C LEU A 434 41.13 -5.76 11.06
N PRO A 435 41.48 -4.60 11.65
CA PRO A 435 42.76 -3.99 11.35
C PRO A 435 43.88 -4.96 11.75
N PRO A 436 45.01 -4.99 11.03
CA PRO A 436 46.21 -5.63 11.55
C PRO A 436 46.58 -4.96 12.87
N THR A 437 46.95 -5.77 13.86
CA THR A 437 47.39 -5.32 15.19
C THR A 437 48.60 -4.42 15.11
#